data_AF-A0A392NV83-F1
#
_entry.id   AF-A0A392NV83-F1
#
_cell.length_a   1.000
_cell.length_b   1.000
_cell.length_c   1.000
_cell.angle_alpha   90.00
_cell.angle_beta   90.00
_cell.angle_gamma   90.00
#
_symmetry.space_group_name_H-M   'P 1'
#
loop_
_entity.id
_entity.type
_entity.pdbx_description
1 polymer ?
#
loop_
_entity_poly.entity_id
_entity_poly.type
_entity_poly.pdbx_seq_one_letter_code
_entity_poly.pdbx_strand_id
1 'polypeptide(L)'
;MLELAQQTEDLATKERQNYSPILKKWYTIAGGVAAMTLNNCYGHVLNQFLSEMIKTISVELILVLKKARRLEDILVQMVVEDSADCEDGGKTVVREMVPFEVDSTLLNLMKKWIDESNQKGNDFLQKAKESETWNPKSKSEPVAKSVVEMINLAKKIVQEFFQIPIAITEDLVQELADGLHKLFKEYT
;
A
#
# COMPACT_ATOMS: atom_id res chain seq x y z
N MET A 1 -10.01 -10.92 5.19
CA MET A 1 -8.55 -10.88 4.94
C MET A 1 -7.72 -10.85 6.21
N LEU A 2 -7.93 -9.91 7.13
CA LEU A 2 -7.15 -9.83 8.38
C LEU A 2 -7.20 -11.13 9.20
N GLU A 3 -8.41 -11.69 9.36
CA GLU A 3 -8.61 -12.97 10.05
C GLU A 3 -7.94 -14.13 9.31
N LEU A 4 -8.07 -14.18 7.98
CA LEU A 4 -7.42 -15.21 7.16
C LEU A 4 -5.91 -15.21 7.35
N ALA A 5 -5.28 -14.03 7.34
CA ALA A 5 -3.85 -13.91 7.58
C ALA A 5 -3.45 -14.40 8.99
N GLN A 6 -4.27 -14.12 10.01
CA GLN A 6 -4.06 -14.64 11.36
C GLN A 6 -4.18 -16.16 11.41
N GLN A 7 -5.20 -16.73 10.77
CA GLN A 7 -5.38 -18.17 10.71
C GLN A 7 -4.23 -18.87 9.96
N THR A 8 -3.70 -18.24 8.90
CA THR A 8 -2.51 -18.74 8.20
C THR A 8 -1.26 -18.69 9.09
N GLU A 9 -1.07 -17.60 9.86
CA GLU A 9 0.02 -17.47 10.84
C GLU A 9 -0.06 -18.56 11.94
N ASP A 10 -1.27 -18.80 12.46
CA ASP A 10 -1.51 -19.84 13.48
C ASP A 10 -1.26 -21.24 12.91
N LEU A 11 -1.69 -21.49 11.67
CA LEU A 11 -1.46 -22.75 10.97
C LEU A 11 0.03 -22.98 10.71
N ALA A 12 0.75 -21.95 10.23
CA ALA A 12 2.19 -22.01 10.03
C ALA A 12 2.94 -22.31 11.34
N THR A 13 2.52 -21.70 12.44
CA THR A 13 3.09 -21.94 13.77
C THR A 13 2.86 -23.38 14.22
N LYS A 14 1.63 -23.91 14.08
CA LYS A 14 1.31 -25.31 14.41
C LYS A 14 2.10 -26.29 13.54
N GLU A 15 2.24 -25.98 12.25
CA GLU A 15 3.00 -26.80 11.30
C GLU A 15 4.46 -26.93 11.73
N ARG A 16 5.09 -25.78 11.97
CA ARG A 16 6.48 -25.69 12.41
C ARG A 16 6.74 -26.44 13.72
N GLN A 17 5.82 -26.38 14.67
CA GLN A 17 6.02 -26.97 16.00
C GLN A 17 5.75 -28.47 16.03
N ASN A 18 4.78 -28.97 15.26
CA ASN A 18 4.29 -30.34 15.40
C ASN A 18 4.76 -31.27 14.28
N TYR A 19 4.80 -30.80 13.03
CA TYR A 19 5.00 -31.67 11.87
C TYR A 19 6.40 -31.53 11.28
N SER A 20 6.89 -30.30 11.09
CA SER A 20 8.22 -30.07 10.49
C SER A 20 9.35 -30.84 11.20
N PRO A 21 9.44 -30.90 12.55
CA PRO A 21 10.52 -31.63 13.24
C PRO A 21 10.47 -33.15 13.01
N ILE A 22 9.28 -33.69 12.75
CA ILE A 22 9.09 -35.12 12.48
C ILE A 22 9.43 -35.42 11.01
N LEU A 23 8.93 -34.59 10.10
CA LEU A 23 9.08 -34.76 8.65
C LEU A 23 10.50 -34.46 8.17
N LYS A 24 11.25 -33.59 8.87
CA LYS A 24 12.65 -33.25 8.55
C LYS A 24 13.58 -34.46 8.50
N LYS A 25 13.23 -35.56 9.17
CA LYS A 25 13.96 -36.85 9.11
C LYS A 25 13.89 -37.52 7.74
N TRP A 26 12.82 -37.25 6.98
CA TRP A 26 12.55 -37.85 5.67
C TRP A 26 12.80 -36.87 4.54
N TYR A 27 12.54 -35.58 4.80
CA TYR A 27 12.71 -34.52 3.83
C TYR A 27 13.20 -33.25 4.51
N THR A 28 14.46 -32.89 4.26
CA THR A 28 15.22 -31.89 5.02
C THR A 28 14.61 -30.49 5.02
N ILE A 29 13.77 -30.17 4.03
CA ILE A 29 13.13 -28.85 3.84
C ILE A 29 11.58 -28.90 3.96
N ALA A 30 11.05 -29.84 4.75
CA ALA A 30 9.61 -30.01 4.92
C ALA A 30 8.89 -28.76 5.45
N GLY A 31 9.48 -28.06 6.41
CA GLY A 31 8.94 -26.81 6.95
C GLY A 31 8.97 -25.68 5.92
N GLY A 32 10.03 -25.60 5.12
CA GLY A 32 10.15 -24.65 4.02
C GLY A 32 9.08 -24.86 2.95
N VAL A 33 8.82 -26.11 2.56
CA VAL A 33 7.74 -26.43 1.61
C VAL A 33 6.37 -26.08 2.17
N ALA A 34 6.12 -26.33 3.46
CA ALA A 34 4.87 -25.94 4.08
C ALA A 34 4.69 -24.41 4.12
N ALA A 35 5.74 -23.67 4.50
CA ALA A 35 5.73 -22.21 4.51
C ALA A 35 5.46 -21.61 3.12
N MET A 36 6.17 -22.10 2.10
CA MET A 36 5.95 -21.72 0.70
C MET A 36 4.53 -22.02 0.23
N THR A 37 3.99 -23.19 0.60
CA THR A 37 2.62 -23.56 0.25
C THR A 37 1.61 -22.61 0.86
N LEU A 38 1.74 -22.32 2.17
CA LEU A 38 0.88 -21.37 2.87
C LEU A 38 0.98 -19.96 2.30
N ASN A 39 2.19 -19.53 1.95
CA ASN A 39 2.46 -18.26 1.30
C ASN A 39 1.70 -18.15 -0.02
N ASN A 40 1.88 -19.12 -0.92
CA ASN A 40 1.28 -19.08 -2.25
C ASN A 40 -0.26 -19.18 -2.17
N CYS A 41 -0.81 -19.97 -1.23
CA CYS A 41 -2.25 -20.03 -1.00
C CYS A 41 -2.83 -18.69 -0.51
N TYR A 42 -2.20 -18.06 0.49
CA TYR A 42 -2.66 -16.76 0.98
C TYR A 42 -2.47 -15.67 -0.09
N GLY A 43 -1.33 -15.66 -0.78
CA GLY A 43 -1.00 -14.72 -1.84
C GLY A 43 -2.02 -14.76 -2.99
N HIS A 44 -2.49 -15.95 -3.35
CA HIS A 44 -3.56 -16.10 -4.35
C HIS A 44 -4.85 -15.38 -3.93
N VAL A 45 -5.30 -15.58 -2.69
CA VAL A 45 -6.51 -14.93 -2.15
C VAL A 45 -6.30 -13.42 -1.96
N LEU A 46 -5.12 -13.02 -1.52
CA LEU A 46 -4.74 -11.61 -1.41
C LEU A 46 -4.82 -10.90 -2.76
N ASN A 47 -4.28 -11.49 -3.82
CA ASN A 47 -4.30 -10.91 -5.16
C ASN A 47 -5.74 -10.71 -5.68
N GLN A 48 -6.63 -11.68 -5.41
CA GLN A 48 -8.04 -11.52 -5.73
C GLN A 48 -8.67 -10.34 -4.97
N PHE A 49 -8.46 -10.26 -3.66
CA PHE A 49 -8.95 -9.15 -2.83
C PHE A 49 -8.43 -7.79 -3.32
N LEU A 50 -7.13 -7.70 -3.63
CA LEU A 50 -6.50 -6.47 -4.13
C LEU A 50 -7.11 -6.03 -5.47
N SER A 51 -7.36 -6.97 -6.39
CA SER A 51 -7.98 -6.66 -7.68
C SER A 51 -9.36 -5.99 -7.55
N GLU A 52 -10.11 -6.32 -6.50
CA GLU A 52 -11.43 -5.75 -6.23
C GLU A 52 -11.35 -4.40 -5.49
N MET A 53 -10.38 -4.25 -4.57
CA MET A 53 -10.29 -3.14 -3.61
C MET A 53 -9.36 -1.98 -4.01
N ILE A 54 -8.44 -2.14 -4.98
CA ILE A 54 -7.46 -1.10 -5.40
C ILE A 54 -8.12 0.19 -5.98
N LYS A 55 -9.45 0.24 -6.09
CA LYS A 55 -10.16 1.43 -6.58
C LYS A 55 -9.95 2.67 -5.71
N THR A 56 -9.79 2.53 -4.40
CA THR A 56 -9.62 3.68 -3.50
C THR A 56 -8.71 3.29 -2.34
N ILE A 57 -7.77 4.16 -1.97
CA ILE A 57 -6.96 3.95 -0.77
C ILE A 57 -7.87 4.00 0.46
N SER A 58 -7.82 2.96 1.29
CA SER A 58 -8.62 2.86 2.52
C SER A 58 -7.77 2.37 3.67
N VAL A 59 -8.20 2.69 4.89
CA VAL A 59 -7.55 2.22 6.12
C VAL A 59 -7.58 0.68 6.17
N GLU A 60 -8.69 0.06 5.77
CA GLU A 60 -8.82 -1.40 5.72
C GLU A 60 -7.79 -2.03 4.79
N LEU A 61 -7.62 -1.50 3.58
CA LEU A 61 -6.65 -1.99 2.60
C LEU A 61 -5.22 -1.91 3.15
N ILE A 62 -4.87 -0.80 3.80
CA ILE A 62 -3.54 -0.61 4.40
C ILE A 62 -3.31 -1.60 5.55
N LEU A 63 -4.33 -1.85 6.38
CA LEU A 63 -4.23 -2.84 7.46
C LEU A 63 -4.04 -4.26 6.91
N VAL A 64 -4.76 -4.62 5.84
CA VAL A 64 -4.60 -5.91 5.16
C VAL A 64 -3.19 -6.07 4.61
N LEU A 65 -2.66 -5.05 3.92
CA LEU A 65 -1.31 -5.06 3.36
C LEU A 65 -0.23 -5.17 4.45
N LYS A 66 -0.39 -4.45 5.58
CA LYS A 66 0.53 -4.57 6.72
C LYS A 66 0.49 -5.96 7.36
N LYS A 67 -0.70 -6.55 7.51
CA LYS A 67 -0.85 -7.90 8.06
C LYS A 67 -0.29 -8.96 7.10
N ALA A 68 -0.48 -8.79 5.79
CA ALA A 68 0.13 -9.62 4.76
C ALA A 68 1.66 -9.60 4.84
N ARG A 69 2.27 -8.41 4.95
CA ARG A 69 3.73 -8.28 5.13
C ARG A 69 4.25 -9.06 6.33
N ARG A 70 3.59 -8.90 7.49
CA ARG A 70 3.98 -9.63 8.69
C ARG A 70 3.89 -11.14 8.49
N LEU A 71 2.85 -11.62 7.80
CA LEU A 71 2.70 -13.04 7.48
C LEU A 71 3.84 -13.52 6.58
N GLU A 72 4.17 -12.75 5.54
CA GLU A 72 5.31 -13.03 4.65
C GLU A 72 6.61 -13.13 5.45
N ASP A 73 6.92 -12.16 6.31
CA ASP A 73 8.12 -12.15 7.15
C ASP A 73 8.23 -13.43 8.00
N ILE A 74 7.11 -13.89 8.58
CA ILE A 74 7.04 -15.11 9.39
C ILE A 74 7.31 -16.35 8.52
N LEU A 75 6.68 -16.43 7.35
CA LEU A 75 6.84 -17.58 6.45
C LEU A 75 8.25 -17.64 5.85
N VAL A 76 8.83 -16.49 5.50
CA VAL A 76 10.23 -16.39 5.05
C VAL A 76 11.17 -16.85 6.15
N GLN A 77 10.94 -16.41 7.40
CA GLN A 77 11.73 -16.86 8.54
C GLN A 77 11.66 -18.38 8.73
N MET A 78 10.48 -19.00 8.54
CA MET A 78 10.36 -20.46 8.56
C MET A 78 11.19 -21.13 7.48
N VAL A 79 11.20 -20.60 6.25
CA VAL A 79 12.03 -21.13 5.15
C VAL A 79 13.52 -21.02 5.48
N VAL A 80 13.96 -19.90 6.04
CA VAL A 80 15.36 -19.66 6.43
C VAL A 80 15.80 -20.60 7.54
N GLU A 81 14.97 -20.81 8.56
CA GLU A 81 15.26 -21.74 9.66
C GLU A 81 15.38 -23.19 9.18
N ASP A 82 14.52 -23.59 8.23
CA ASP A 82 14.48 -24.97 7.75
C ASP A 82 15.60 -25.28 6.75
N SER A 83 16.11 -24.26 6.04
CA SER A 83 17.13 -24.43 5.00
C SER A 83 18.56 -24.54 5.50
N ALA A 84 18.82 -24.35 6.79
CA ALA A 84 20.17 -24.35 7.37
C ALA A 84 20.96 -25.66 7.12
N ASP A 85 20.27 -26.80 7.05
CA ASP A 85 20.87 -28.12 6.84
C ASP A 85 20.70 -28.65 5.40
N CYS A 86 20.17 -27.82 4.48
CA CYS A 86 19.88 -28.22 3.10
C CYS A 86 21.08 -27.96 2.18
N GLU A 87 21.43 -28.93 1.31
CA GLU A 87 22.53 -28.80 0.34
C GLU A 87 22.34 -27.61 -0.63
N ASP A 88 21.10 -27.33 -1.04
CA ASP A 88 20.75 -26.19 -1.89
C ASP A 88 20.48 -24.90 -1.07
N GLY A 89 20.63 -24.94 0.25
CA GLY A 89 20.35 -23.81 1.14
C GLY A 89 18.92 -23.27 1.00
N GLY A 90 17.97 -24.11 0.59
CA GLY A 90 16.57 -23.73 0.38
C GLY A 90 16.31 -22.87 -0.88
N LYS A 91 17.27 -22.71 -1.79
CA LYS A 91 17.09 -21.86 -2.99
C LYS A 91 15.89 -22.28 -3.84
N THR A 92 15.67 -23.58 -3.99
CA THR A 92 14.49 -24.10 -4.71
C THR A 92 13.19 -23.58 -4.10
N VAL A 93 13.05 -23.62 -2.76
CA VAL A 93 11.84 -23.13 -2.05
C VAL A 93 11.71 -21.61 -2.18
N VAL A 94 12.81 -20.88 -1.98
CA VAL A 94 12.82 -19.41 -2.10
C VAL A 94 12.42 -18.96 -3.50
N ARG A 95 12.81 -19.70 -4.54
CA ARG A 95 12.47 -19.37 -5.94
C ARG A 95 10.98 -19.57 -6.23
N GLU A 96 10.36 -20.57 -5.63
CA GLU A 96 8.95 -20.94 -5.85
C GLU A 96 7.99 -20.19 -4.90
N MET A 97 8.53 -19.57 -3.84
CA MET A 97 7.77 -18.71 -2.92
C MET A 97 7.59 -17.32 -3.53
N VAL A 98 6.35 -16.99 -3.91
CA VAL A 98 6.04 -15.72 -4.60
C VAL A 98 5.80 -14.62 -3.56
N PRO A 99 6.53 -13.49 -3.60
CA PRO A 99 6.32 -12.40 -2.65
C PRO A 99 4.96 -11.71 -2.85
N PHE A 100 4.40 -11.13 -1.80
CA PHE A 100 3.12 -10.42 -1.82
C PHE A 100 3.19 -9.02 -2.41
N GLU A 101 4.39 -8.50 -2.72
CA GLU A 101 4.59 -7.21 -3.38
C GLU A 101 3.92 -6.03 -2.62
N VAL A 102 3.98 -6.07 -1.28
CA VAL A 102 3.27 -5.10 -0.42
C VAL A 102 3.74 -3.66 -0.67
N ASP A 103 5.05 -3.43 -0.77
CA ASP A 103 5.61 -2.09 -0.94
C ASP A 103 5.25 -1.46 -2.28
N SER A 104 5.40 -2.21 -3.37
CA SER A 104 5.05 -1.72 -4.71
C SER A 104 3.55 -1.47 -4.81
N THR A 105 2.72 -2.33 -4.19
CA THR A 105 1.27 -2.12 -4.11
C THR A 105 0.93 -0.83 -3.36
N LEU A 106 1.53 -0.58 -2.20
CA LEU A 106 1.32 0.66 -1.42
C LEU A 106 1.77 1.90 -2.20
N LEU A 107 2.93 1.83 -2.86
CA LEU A 107 3.45 2.92 -3.68
C LEU A 107 2.48 3.26 -4.83
N ASN A 108 1.99 2.25 -5.54
CA ASN A 108 1.04 2.44 -6.64
C ASN A 108 -0.29 3.05 -6.17
N LEU A 109 -0.79 2.62 -5.00
CA LEU A 109 -1.99 3.20 -4.39
C LEU A 109 -1.79 4.68 -4.04
N MET A 110 -0.61 5.05 -3.55
CA MET A 110 -0.29 6.44 -3.23
C MET A 110 -0.21 7.32 -4.46
N LYS A 111 0.49 6.88 -5.50
CA LYS A 111 0.57 7.61 -6.77
C LYS A 111 -0.81 7.86 -7.35
N LYS A 112 -1.64 6.81 -7.38
CA LYS A 112 -3.03 6.92 -7.82
C LYS A 112 -3.84 7.90 -6.97
N TRP A 113 -3.67 7.90 -5.65
CA TRP A 113 -4.34 8.87 -4.78
C TRP A 113 -3.88 10.32 -5.04
N ILE A 114 -2.59 10.53 -5.32
CA ILE A 114 -2.04 11.84 -5.71
C ILE A 114 -2.66 12.28 -7.04
N ASP A 115 -2.70 11.40 -8.05
CA ASP A 115 -3.32 11.67 -9.35
C ASP A 115 -4.80 12.07 -9.21
N GLU A 116 -5.57 11.31 -8.43
CA GLU A 116 -6.98 11.61 -8.15
C GLU A 116 -7.16 12.95 -7.42
N SER A 117 -6.24 13.29 -6.52
CA SER A 117 -6.25 14.56 -5.77
C SER A 117 -5.91 15.75 -6.68
N ASN A 118 -4.92 15.59 -7.55
CA ASN A 118 -4.56 16.57 -8.57
C ASN A 118 -5.72 16.78 -9.56
N GLN A 119 -6.38 15.71 -9.98
CA GLN A 119 -7.54 15.79 -10.86
C GLN A 119 -8.70 16.58 -10.21
N LYS A 120 -9.00 16.35 -8.92
CA LYS A 120 -9.99 17.16 -8.18
C LYS A 120 -9.64 18.64 -8.17
N GLY A 121 -8.35 18.96 -8.03
CA GLY A 121 -7.83 20.33 -8.13
C GLY A 121 -8.09 20.94 -9.51
N ASN A 122 -7.73 20.23 -10.57
CA ASN A 122 -7.93 20.68 -11.95
C ASN A 122 -9.41 20.87 -12.30
N ASP A 123 -10.26 19.94 -11.88
CA ASP A 123 -11.72 20.04 -12.07
C ASP A 123 -12.30 21.26 -11.36
N PHE A 124 -11.79 21.58 -10.17
CA PHE A 124 -12.16 22.80 -9.45
C PHE A 124 -11.69 24.05 -10.21
N LEU A 125 -10.44 24.07 -10.66
CA LEU A 125 -9.86 25.18 -11.42
C LEU A 125 -10.65 25.48 -12.69
N GLN A 126 -11.01 24.44 -13.46
CA GLN A 126 -11.79 24.60 -14.68
C GLN A 126 -13.16 25.24 -14.40
N LYS A 127 -13.86 24.76 -13.36
CA LYS A 127 -15.14 25.34 -12.93
C LYS A 127 -15.00 26.78 -12.44
N ALA A 128 -13.92 27.10 -11.73
CA ALA A 128 -13.64 28.45 -11.29
C ALA A 128 -13.45 29.40 -12.47
N LYS A 129 -12.68 29.01 -13.50
CA LYS A 129 -12.46 29.81 -14.72
C LYS A 129 -13.77 30.16 -15.44
N GLU A 130 -14.74 29.26 -15.44
CA GLU A 130 -16.03 29.44 -16.12
C GLU A 130 -17.04 30.26 -15.31
N SER A 131 -16.97 30.21 -13.97
CA SER A 131 -18.01 30.75 -13.08
C SER A 131 -17.60 32.01 -12.30
N GLU A 132 -16.32 32.39 -12.33
CA GLU A 132 -15.84 33.50 -11.51
C GLU A 132 -16.23 34.88 -12.06
N THR A 133 -16.79 35.70 -11.17
CA THR A 133 -17.24 37.06 -11.47
C THR A 133 -16.23 38.14 -11.09
N TRP A 134 -15.03 37.76 -10.63
CA TRP A 134 -13.92 38.64 -10.22
C TRP A 134 -14.29 39.75 -9.24
N ASN A 135 -15.34 39.54 -8.44
CA ASN A 135 -15.72 40.46 -7.38
C ASN A 135 -14.82 40.24 -6.16
N PRO A 136 -14.15 41.30 -5.65
CA PRO A 136 -13.32 41.18 -4.46
C PRO A 136 -14.19 40.77 -3.26
N LYS A 137 -13.68 39.84 -2.46
CA LYS A 137 -14.38 39.29 -1.30
C LYS A 137 -14.77 40.37 -0.27
N SER A 138 -13.95 41.41 -0.12
CA SER A 138 -14.28 42.63 0.63
C SER A 138 -13.33 43.78 0.27
N LYS A 139 -13.58 44.99 0.79
CA LYS A 139 -12.66 46.13 0.63
C LYS A 139 -11.30 45.92 1.34
N SER A 140 -11.24 45.03 2.33
CA SER A 140 -10.01 44.68 3.06
C SER A 140 -9.31 43.43 2.55
N GLU A 141 -10.00 42.57 1.77
CA GLU A 141 -9.45 41.40 1.10
C GLU A 141 -9.74 41.50 -0.40
N PRO A 142 -8.88 42.17 -1.19
CA PRO A 142 -9.05 42.33 -2.64
C PRO A 142 -8.66 41.05 -3.38
N VAL A 143 -9.18 39.92 -2.92
CA VAL A 143 -8.86 38.58 -3.39
C VAL A 143 -10.14 37.94 -3.93
N ALA A 144 -10.04 37.28 -5.08
CA ALA A 144 -11.15 36.58 -5.71
C ALA A 144 -11.59 35.40 -4.84
N LYS A 145 -12.87 34.99 -4.96
CA LYS A 145 -13.40 33.92 -4.10
C LYS A 145 -12.78 32.56 -4.44
N SER A 146 -12.49 32.30 -5.71
CA SER A 146 -11.97 31.00 -6.15
C SER A 146 -10.57 30.70 -5.62
N VAL A 147 -9.67 31.69 -5.50
CA VAL A 147 -8.32 31.43 -4.98
C VAL A 147 -8.35 31.05 -3.50
N VAL A 148 -9.29 31.62 -2.73
CA VAL A 148 -9.49 31.22 -1.33
C VAL A 148 -9.97 29.77 -1.25
N GLU A 149 -10.92 29.39 -2.09
CA GLU A 149 -11.43 28.02 -2.17
C GLU A 149 -10.36 27.03 -2.69
N MET A 150 -9.54 27.44 -3.65
CA MET A 150 -8.43 26.65 -4.19
C MET A 150 -7.34 26.41 -3.12
N ILE A 151 -6.98 27.43 -2.35
CA ILE A 151 -6.03 27.29 -1.23
C ILE A 151 -6.61 26.35 -0.16
N ASN A 152 -7.90 26.45 0.14
CA ASN A 152 -8.57 25.54 1.09
C ASN A 152 -8.58 24.09 0.58
N LEU A 153 -8.81 23.88 -0.71
CA LEU A 153 -8.74 22.56 -1.35
C LEU A 153 -7.31 21.98 -1.25
N ALA A 154 -6.30 22.76 -1.62
CA ALA A 154 -4.90 22.35 -1.50
C ALA A 154 -4.52 22.01 -0.06
N LYS A 155 -4.93 22.84 0.91
CA LYS A 155 -4.72 22.57 2.34
C LYS A 155 -5.37 21.25 2.76
N LYS A 156 -6.60 20.99 2.31
CA LYS A 156 -7.32 19.75 2.59
C LYS A 156 -6.59 18.53 2.00
N ILE A 157 -6.14 18.61 0.75
CA ILE A 157 -5.36 17.55 0.09
C ILE A 157 -4.09 17.25 0.90
N VAL A 158 -3.31 18.28 1.26
CA VAL A 158 -2.10 18.09 2.08
C VAL A 158 -2.42 17.44 3.42
N GLN A 159 -3.49 17.86 4.10
CA GLN A 159 -3.91 17.25 5.36
C GLN A 159 -4.29 15.78 5.18
N GLU A 160 -5.11 15.46 4.19
CA GLU A 160 -5.53 14.08 3.91
C GLU A 160 -4.34 13.19 3.57
N PHE A 161 -3.38 13.68 2.78
CA PHE A 161 -2.16 12.95 2.42
C PHE A 161 -1.38 12.47 3.64
N PHE A 162 -1.14 13.37 4.62
CA PHE A 162 -0.40 13.03 5.84
C PHE A 162 -1.21 12.21 6.87
N GLN A 163 -2.52 12.06 6.68
CA GLN A 163 -3.35 11.16 7.50
C GLN A 163 -3.34 9.72 6.99
N ILE A 164 -2.81 9.45 5.80
CA ILE A 164 -2.71 8.10 5.25
C ILE A 164 -1.71 7.30 6.09
N PRO A 165 -2.10 6.16 6.69
CA PRO A 165 -1.27 5.44 7.67
C PRO A 165 -0.15 4.59 7.04
N ILE A 166 0.69 5.21 6.21
CA ILE A 166 1.85 4.59 5.57
C ILE A 166 3.12 5.41 5.81
N ALA A 167 4.29 4.83 5.54
CA ALA A 167 5.52 5.60 5.48
C ALA A 167 5.52 6.45 4.20
N ILE A 168 5.48 7.77 4.37
CA ILE A 168 5.52 8.72 3.26
C ILE A 168 6.98 9.00 2.92
N THR A 169 7.39 8.69 1.70
CA THR A 169 8.73 8.97 1.19
C THR A 169 8.85 10.40 0.67
N GLU A 170 10.08 10.92 0.61
CA GLU A 170 10.35 12.26 0.06
C GLU A 170 9.87 12.39 -1.39
N ASP A 171 10.01 11.34 -2.20
CA ASP A 171 9.53 11.31 -3.59
C ASP A 171 8.02 11.54 -3.68
N LEU A 172 7.22 10.92 -2.79
CA LEU A 172 5.76 11.10 -2.77
C LEU A 172 5.37 12.52 -2.34
N VAL A 173 6.13 13.12 -1.41
CA VAL A 173 5.94 14.52 -1.02
C VAL A 173 6.24 15.44 -2.20
N GLN A 174 7.34 15.19 -2.92
CA GLN A 174 7.72 15.98 -4.08
C GLN A 174 6.68 15.87 -5.20
N GLU A 175 6.18 14.66 -5.48
CA GLU A 175 5.15 14.41 -6.49
C GLU A 175 3.85 15.17 -6.19
N LEU A 176 3.40 15.19 -4.92
CA LEU A 176 2.27 16.00 -4.51
C LEU A 176 2.56 17.51 -4.63
N ALA A 177 3.74 17.95 -4.20
CA ALA A 177 4.13 19.35 -4.25
C ALA A 177 4.19 19.88 -5.69
N ASP A 178 4.71 19.10 -6.62
CA ASP A 178 4.76 19.43 -8.05
C ASP A 178 3.35 19.53 -8.66
N GLY A 179 2.44 18.63 -8.26
CA GLY A 179 1.03 18.67 -8.65
C GLY A 179 0.33 19.96 -8.18
N LEU A 180 0.51 20.33 -6.91
CA LEU A 180 -0.03 21.57 -6.36
C LEU A 180 0.62 22.82 -6.97
N HIS A 181 1.93 22.80 -7.21
CA HIS A 181 2.64 23.89 -7.88
C HIS A 181 2.07 24.13 -9.29
N LYS A 182 1.86 23.07 -10.06
CA LYS A 182 1.25 23.14 -11.39
C LYS A 182 -0.17 23.73 -11.30
N LEU A 183 -0.99 23.27 -10.36
CA LEU A 183 -2.34 23.80 -10.14
C LEU A 183 -2.33 25.31 -9.89
N PHE A 184 -1.45 25.79 -9.00
CA PHE A 184 -1.34 27.22 -8.71
C PHE A 184 -0.79 28.04 -9.88
N LYS A 185 0.15 27.47 -10.65
CA LYS A 185 0.69 28.11 -11.84
C LYS A 185 -0.37 28.28 -12.94
N GLU A 186 -1.29 27.32 -13.09
CA GLU A 186 -2.37 27.38 -14.08
C GLU A 186 -3.53 28.32 -13.70
N TYR A 187 -3.59 28.74 -12.43
CA TYR A 187 -4.54 29.74 -11.93
C TYR A 187 -4.07 31.18 -12.22
N THR A 188 -2.75 31.40 -12.25
CA THR A 188 -2.14 32.73 -12.49
C THR A 188 -2.06 33.03 -13.99
#